data_AF-A0A520CLC3-F1
#
_entry.id   AF-A0A520CLC3-F1
#
_cell.length_a   1.000
_cell.length_b   1.000
_cell.length_c   1.000
_cell.angle_alpha   90.00
_cell.angle_beta   90.00
_cell.angle_gamma   90.00
#
_symmetry.space_group_name_H-M   'P 1'
#
loop_
_entity.id
_entity.type
_entity.pdbx_description
1 polymer ?
#
loop_
_entity_poly.entity_id
_entity_poly.type
_entity_poly.pdbx_seq_one_letter_code
_entity_poly.pdbx_strand_id
1 'polypeptide(L)'
;MYKLLLCALLCCCIVTNINAQKKYQVYQHVTYGNKKKSITGTITKIKNSNYRGEKLTWVFIGDTIIHVWKKDLNPKIAVGNTYKFTGISRFIGYKNILKKDPDYVD
;
A
#
# COMPACT_ATOMS: atom_id res chain seq x y z
N MET A 1 12.60 -53.39 7.83
CA MET A 1 12.32 -52.53 6.65
C MET A 1 11.32 -51.41 6.96
N TYR A 2 11.40 -50.75 8.13
CA TYR A 2 10.51 -49.63 8.51
C TYR A 2 11.27 -48.31 8.73
N LYS A 3 12.61 -48.37 8.88
CA LYS A 3 13.48 -47.19 9.03
C LYS A 3 13.55 -46.31 7.76
N LEU A 4 13.33 -46.89 6.58
CA LEU A 4 13.34 -46.16 5.30
C LEU A 4 11.99 -45.47 4.98
N LEU A 5 10.90 -45.88 5.63
CA LEU A 5 9.56 -45.33 5.37
C LEU A 5 9.28 -44.06 6.18
N LEU A 6 9.95 -43.86 7.32
CA LEU A 6 9.80 -42.64 8.13
C LEU A 6 10.49 -41.41 7.52
N CYS A 7 11.56 -41.57 6.73
CA CYS A 7 12.26 -40.44 6.11
C CYS A 7 11.47 -39.82 4.95
N ALA A 8 10.65 -40.60 4.24
CA ALA A 8 9.85 -40.09 3.12
C ALA A 8 8.66 -39.22 3.58
N LEU A 9 8.12 -39.47 4.78
CA LEU A 9 6.97 -38.72 5.30
C LEU A 9 7.35 -37.36 5.90
N LEU A 10 8.62 -37.16 6.30
CA LEU A 10 9.11 -35.89 6.86
C LEU A 10 9.47 -34.84 5.80
N CYS A 11 9.55 -35.21 4.52
CA CYS A 11 10.00 -34.30 3.46
C CYS A 11 8.84 -33.55 2.76
N CYS A 12 7.59 -33.71 3.17
CA CYS A 12 6.48 -32.89 2.63
C CYS A 12 6.37 -31.49 3.27
N CYS A 13 7.29 -31.11 4.15
CA CYS A 13 7.38 -29.74 4.69
C CYS A 13 8.03 -28.74 3.72
N ILE A 14 8.29 -29.15 2.47
CA ILE A 14 9.00 -28.34 1.47
C ILE A 14 8.07 -27.22 0.96
N VAL A 15 8.29 -26.06 1.56
CA VAL A 15 7.96 -24.71 1.10
C VAL A 15 6.47 -24.43 0.88
N THR A 16 5.74 -24.24 1.98
CA THR A 16 4.71 -23.21 1.93
C THR A 16 5.43 -21.89 1.69
N ASN A 17 5.28 -21.33 0.48
CA ASN A 17 5.66 -19.95 0.22
C ASN A 17 4.83 -19.08 1.17
N ILE A 18 5.40 -18.75 2.34
CA ILE A 18 4.88 -17.70 3.21
C ILE A 18 5.13 -16.40 2.44
N ASN A 19 4.22 -16.08 1.53
CA ASN A 19 4.07 -14.73 1.03
C ASN A 19 3.63 -13.92 2.25
N ALA A 20 4.59 -13.29 2.94
CA ALA A 20 4.27 -12.31 3.98
C ALA A 20 3.53 -11.16 3.30
N GLN A 21 2.20 -11.22 3.36
CA GLN A 21 1.31 -10.26 2.74
C GLN A 21 1.56 -8.89 3.36
N LYS A 22 2.03 -7.93 2.54
CA LYS A 22 2.38 -6.59 3.01
C LYS A 22 1.13 -5.84 3.45
N LYS A 23 1.06 -5.51 4.75
CA LYS A 23 0.00 -4.68 5.31
C LYS A 23 0.29 -3.21 5.06
N TYR A 24 -0.55 -2.57 4.26
CA TYR A 24 -0.41 -1.15 3.95
C TYR A 24 -1.18 -0.26 4.93
N GLN A 25 -0.54 0.81 5.40
CA GLN A 25 -1.24 1.88 6.11
C GLN A 25 -1.78 2.90 5.11
N VAL A 26 -3.11 3.06 5.04
CA VAL A 26 -3.73 3.92 4.04
C VAL A 26 -4.27 5.21 4.64
N TYR A 27 -3.86 6.31 4.01
CA TYR A 27 -4.18 7.67 4.40
C TYR A 27 -4.72 8.47 3.22
N GLN A 28 -5.31 9.61 3.52
CA GLN A 28 -5.73 10.62 2.56
C GLN A 28 -5.05 11.94 2.88
N HIS A 29 -4.55 12.61 1.84
CA HIS A 29 -4.14 14.00 1.92
C HIS A 29 -5.37 14.90 1.95
N VAL A 30 -5.45 15.77 2.95
CA VAL A 30 -6.56 16.69 3.17
C VAL A 30 -5.99 18.10 3.31
N THR A 31 -6.18 18.91 2.27
CA THR A 31 -5.71 20.31 2.23
C THR A 31 -6.48 21.22 3.18
N TYR A 32 -7.75 20.90 3.46
CA TYR A 32 -8.63 21.69 4.32
C TYR A 32 -8.93 21.01 5.65
N GLY A 33 -8.42 21.60 6.73
CA GLY A 33 -8.69 21.20 8.11
C GLY A 33 -7.44 21.31 8.98
N ASN A 34 -7.62 21.53 10.29
CA ASN A 34 -6.55 21.64 11.29
C ASN A 34 -5.85 20.29 11.58
N LYS A 35 -5.50 19.52 10.54
CA LYS A 35 -4.85 18.23 10.65
C LYS A 35 -3.34 18.44 10.76
N LYS A 36 -2.80 18.21 11.96
CA LYS A 36 -1.36 18.40 12.26
C LYS A 36 -0.46 17.24 11.80
N LYS A 37 -1.03 16.10 11.36
CA LYS A 37 -0.23 14.94 10.96
C LYS A 37 0.44 15.18 9.61
N SER A 38 1.71 14.84 9.53
CA SER A 38 2.48 14.83 8.29
C SER A 38 3.22 13.50 8.14
N ILE A 39 3.46 13.11 6.89
CA ILE A 39 4.25 11.93 6.52
C ILE A 39 5.24 12.41 5.48
N THR A 40 6.52 12.13 5.71
CA THR A 40 7.61 12.44 4.81
C THR A 40 8.28 11.14 4.40
N GLY A 41 8.62 10.99 3.13
CA GLY A 41 9.45 9.89 2.68
C GLY A 41 9.64 9.88 1.18
N THR A 42 10.48 8.96 0.73
CA THR A 42 10.75 8.72 -0.68
C THR A 42 9.58 7.99 -1.32
N ILE A 43 9.08 8.55 -2.42
CA ILE A 43 7.98 7.96 -3.18
C ILE A 43 8.52 6.76 -3.97
N THR A 44 8.03 5.57 -3.64
CA THR A 44 8.47 4.32 -4.27
C THR A 44 7.62 3.92 -5.46
N LYS A 45 6.34 4.31 -5.46
CA LYS A 45 5.37 3.95 -6.51
C LYS A 45 4.26 4.99 -6.55
N ILE A 46 3.74 5.24 -7.75
CA ILE A 46 2.50 6.00 -7.94
C ILE A 46 1.57 5.14 -8.79
N LYS A 47 0.34 4.90 -8.30
CA LYS A 47 -0.72 4.21 -9.05
C LYS A 47 -1.90 5.15 -9.25
N ASN A 48 -2.65 4.90 -10.31
CA ASN A 48 -3.93 5.55 -10.55
C ASN A 48 -5.03 4.48 -10.58
N SER A 49 -6.19 4.79 -10.01
CA SER A 49 -7.39 3.96 -10.13
C SER A 49 -8.58 4.80 -10.56
N ASN A 50 -9.61 4.18 -11.13
CA ASN A 50 -10.90 4.84 -11.35
C ASN A 50 -11.92 4.33 -10.33
N TYR A 51 -12.63 5.24 -9.67
CA TYR A 51 -13.74 4.91 -8.80
C TYR A 51 -14.91 5.86 -9.09
N ARG A 52 -16.05 5.31 -9.53
CA ARG A 52 -17.25 6.06 -9.88
C ARG A 52 -17.01 7.17 -10.92
N GLY A 53 -16.12 6.93 -11.89
CA GLY A 53 -15.77 7.91 -12.93
C GLY A 53 -14.62 8.85 -12.53
N GLU A 54 -14.28 8.91 -11.24
CA GLU A 54 -13.21 9.76 -10.73
C GLU A 54 -11.86 9.06 -10.76
N LYS A 55 -10.83 9.78 -11.22
CA LYS A 55 -9.45 9.31 -11.21
C LYS A 55 -8.81 9.60 -9.85
N LEU A 56 -8.44 8.55 -9.14
CA LEU A 56 -7.79 8.60 -7.83
C LEU A 56 -6.30 8.33 -7.99
N THR A 57 -5.47 9.11 -7.31
CA THR A 57 -4.00 8.95 -7.33
C THR A 57 -3.51 8.43 -5.99
N TRP A 58 -2.74 7.35 -6.04
CA TRP A 58 -2.21 6.65 -4.88
C TRP A 58 -0.69 6.72 -4.87
N VAL A 59 -0.14 7.34 -3.84
CA VAL A 59 1.30 7.52 -3.66
C VAL A 59 1.78 6.55 -2.59
N PHE A 60 2.80 5.77 -2.91
CA PHE A 60 3.38 4.78 -2.01
C PHE A 60 4.69 5.30 -1.43
N ILE A 61 4.83 5.19 -0.10
CA ILE A 61 6.02 5.53 0.68
C ILE A 61 6.28 4.33 1.59
N GLY A 62 7.16 3.40 1.16
CA GLY A 62 7.34 2.12 1.83
C GLY A 62 6.01 1.37 1.95
N ASP A 63 5.59 1.07 3.18
CA ASP A 63 4.33 0.38 3.49
C ASP A 63 3.15 1.36 3.74
N THR A 64 3.33 2.64 3.41
CA THR A 64 2.29 3.67 3.53
C THR A 64 1.75 4.04 2.17
N ILE A 65 0.42 4.08 2.04
CA ILE A 65 -0.29 4.57 0.85
C ILE A 65 -1.00 5.87 1.20
N ILE A 66 -0.81 6.89 0.39
CA ILE A 66 -1.46 8.18 0.53
C ILE A 66 -2.30 8.44 -0.73
N HIS A 67 -3.61 8.57 -0.55
CA HIS A 67 -4.49 9.09 -1.58
C HIS A 67 -4.30 10.61 -1.73
N VAL A 68 -4.08 11.06 -2.95
CA VAL A 68 -3.92 12.47 -3.30
C VAL A 68 -4.95 12.83 -4.37
N TRP A 69 -5.75 13.87 -4.09
CA TRP A 69 -6.69 14.38 -5.06
C TRP A 69 -5.97 15.10 -6.20
N LYS A 70 -6.56 15.08 -7.40
CA LYS A 70 -5.99 15.73 -8.58
C LYS A 70 -5.62 17.21 -8.33
N LYS A 71 -6.47 17.94 -7.60
CA LYS A 71 -6.26 19.35 -7.25
C LYS A 71 -5.04 19.60 -6.34
N ASP A 72 -4.60 18.57 -5.62
CA ASP A 72 -3.50 18.63 -4.66
C ASP A 72 -2.21 17.96 -5.20
N LEU A 73 -2.23 17.49 -6.45
CA LEU A 73 -1.04 16.93 -7.09
C LEU A 73 -0.02 18.04 -7.36
N ASN A 74 1.19 17.83 -6.85
CA ASN A 74 2.33 18.69 -7.06
C ASN A 74 3.33 17.95 -7.96
N PRO A 75 3.99 18.60 -8.95
CA PRO A 75 5.02 17.99 -9.77
C PRO A 75 6.18 17.34 -8.99
N LYS A 76 6.42 17.79 -7.76
CA LYS A 76 7.41 17.20 -6.85
C LYS A 76 7.01 15.81 -6.35
N ILE A 77 5.73 15.43 -6.45
CA ILE A 77 5.21 14.08 -6.15
C ILE A 77 5.52 13.19 -7.35
N ALA A 78 6.77 12.72 -7.41
CA ALA A 78 7.25 11.81 -8.44
C ALA A 78 8.03 10.66 -7.81
N VAL A 79 8.06 9.50 -8.47
CA VAL A 79 8.83 8.33 -8.01
C VAL A 79 10.30 8.71 -7.88
N GLY A 80 10.94 8.30 -6.77
CA GLY A 80 12.31 8.64 -6.42
C GLY A 80 12.46 9.94 -5.62
N ASN A 81 11.46 10.83 -5.63
CA ASN A 81 11.53 12.06 -4.85
C ASN A 81 11.11 11.85 -3.39
N THR A 82 11.80 12.53 -2.48
CA THR A 82 11.32 12.71 -1.10
C THR A 82 10.31 13.84 -1.05
N TYR A 83 9.12 13.56 -0.53
CA TYR A 83 8.05 14.56 -0.40
C TYR A 83 7.43 14.52 1.00
N LYS A 84 7.06 15.70 1.52
CA LYS A 84 6.36 15.85 2.79
C LYS A 84 4.88 16.12 2.51
N PHE A 85 4.04 15.15 2.81
CA PHE A 85 2.59 15.30 2.84
C PHE A 85 2.19 15.91 4.19
N THR A 86 1.53 17.06 4.17
CA THR A 86 0.91 17.68 5.35
C THR A 86 -0.60 17.40 5.37
N GLY A 87 -1.28 17.66 6.48
CA GLY A 87 -2.75 17.55 6.51
C GLY A 87 -3.28 16.13 6.28
N ILE A 88 -2.65 15.12 6.88
CA ILE A 88 -2.98 13.72 6.57
C ILE A 88 -4.01 13.15 7.55
N SER A 89 -5.02 12.43 7.03
CA SER A 89 -5.99 11.68 7.84
C SER A 89 -5.99 10.19 7.45
N ARG A 90 -6.37 9.31 8.39
CA ARG A 90 -6.58 7.89 8.07
C ARG A 90 -7.76 7.80 7.10
N PHE A 91 -7.56 7.13 5.97
CA PHE A 91 -8.63 6.97 4.98
C PHE A 91 -9.46 5.73 5.35
N ILE A 92 -10.77 5.89 5.49
CA ILE A 92 -11.71 4.80 5.82
C ILE A 92 -12.48 4.44 4.53
N GLY A 93 -12.82 3.16 4.33
CA GLY A 93 -13.59 2.71 3.17
C GLY A 93 -12.78 2.50 1.88
N TYR A 94 -11.46 2.70 1.95
CA TYR A 94 -10.52 2.53 0.83
C TYR A 94 -10.43 1.08 0.31
N LYS A 95 -10.82 0.10 1.13
CA LYS A 95 -10.77 -1.32 0.79
C LYS A 95 -11.52 -1.66 -0.49
N ASN A 96 -12.69 -1.06 -0.72
CA ASN A 96 -13.48 -1.31 -1.92
C ASN A 96 -12.83 -0.75 -3.19
N ILE A 97 -11.84 0.13 -3.04
CA ILE A 97 -11.10 0.76 -4.13
C ILE A 97 -9.79 0.00 -4.39
N LEU A 98 -9.06 -0.35 -3.33
CA LEU A 98 -7.77 -1.03 -3.43
C LEU A 98 -7.87 -2.57 -3.54
N LYS A 99 -8.98 -3.23 -3.18
CA LYS A 99 -9.16 -4.69 -3.35
C LYS A 99 -9.08 -5.18 -4.80
N LYS A 100 -9.19 -4.28 -5.77
CA LYS A 100 -8.97 -4.59 -7.19
C LYS A 100 -7.49 -4.63 -7.57
N ASP A 101 -6.60 -4.24 -6.65
CA ASP A 101 -5.15 -4.26 -6.84
C ASP A 101 -4.59 -5.60 -6.34
N PRO A 102 -3.95 -6.41 -7.21
CA PRO A 102 -3.39 -7.70 -6.82
C PRO A 102 -2.27 -7.59 -5.76
N ASP A 103 -1.69 -6.40 -5.57
CA ASP A 103 -0.64 -6.15 -4.57
C ASP A 103 -1.21 -5.75 -3.18
N TYR A 104 -2.51 -5.48 -3.06
CA TYR A 104 -3.12 -4.93 -1.85
C TYR A 104 -3.82 -6.02 -1.01
N VAL A 105 -3.37 -6.20 0.24
CA VAL A 105 -3.92 -7.19 1.18
C VAL A 105 -4.13 -6.56 2.56
N ASP A 106 -5.24 -6.94 3.23
CA ASP A 106 -5.73 -6.41 4.52
C ASP A 106 -4.91 -6.86 5.75
#